data_AF-W1XMQ6-F1
#
_entry.id   AF-W1XMQ6-F1
#
_cell.length_a   1.000
_cell.length_b   1.000
_cell.length_c   1.000
_cell.angle_alpha   90.00
_cell.angle_beta   90.00
_cell.angle_gamma   90.00
#
_symmetry.space_group_name_H-M   'P 1'
#
loop_
_entity.id
_entity.type
_entity.pdbx_description
1 polymer ?
#
loop_
_entity_poly.entity_id
_entity_poly.type
_entity_poly.pdbx_seq_one_letter_code
_entity_poly.pdbx_strand_id
1 'polypeptide(L)'
;EAYEIWEKEVGIPRERIIRIGDNKGAPYASDNFWQMGDTGPCGPCTEIFYDHGDHIWGGPPGSPEEDGDRYIEIWNIVFMQFKDRK
;
A
#
# COMPACT_ATOMS: atom_id res chain seq x y z
N GLU A 1 13.09 -4.20 3.58
CA GLU A 1 12.59 -5.27 4.47
C GLU A 1 11.26 -5.84 3.98
N ALA A 2 10.14 -5.10 4.05
CA ALA A 2 8.81 -5.62 3.70
C ALA A 2 8.72 -6.39 2.37
N TYR A 3 9.30 -5.85 1.28
CA TYR A 3 9.32 -6.53 -0.02
C TYR A 3 9.98 -7.93 0.04
N GLU A 4 11.12 -8.06 0.73
CA GLU A 4 11.83 -9.34 0.82
C GLU A 4 11.07 -10.34 1.68
N ILE A 5 10.39 -9.89 2.74
CA ILE A 5 9.54 -10.74 3.56
C ILE A 5 8.40 -11.31 2.70
N TRP A 6 7.71 -10.47 1.93
CA TRP A 6 6.65 -10.92 1.04
C TRP A 6 7.16 -11.87 -0.06
N GLU A 7 8.31 -11.56 -0.67
CA GLU A 7 8.87 -12.37 -1.75
C GLU A 7 9.43 -13.72 -1.24
N LYS A 8 10.24 -13.71 -0.18
CA LYS A 8 11.08 -14.85 0.21
C LYS A 8 10.49 -15.68 1.35
N GLU A 9 9.93 -15.01 2.36
CA GLU A 9 9.41 -15.69 3.56
C GLU A 9 7.96 -16.14 3.35
N VAL A 10 7.12 -15.28 2.75
CA VAL A 10 5.73 -15.63 2.42
C VAL A 10 5.62 -16.33 1.07
N GLY A 11 6.48 -15.99 0.11
CA GLY A 11 6.51 -16.63 -1.21
C GLY A 11 5.55 -16.02 -2.24
N ILE A 12 5.22 -14.73 -2.11
CA ILE A 12 4.38 -14.05 -3.10
C ILE A 12 5.17 -13.83 -4.40
N PRO A 13 4.61 -14.17 -5.58
CA PRO A 13 5.26 -13.90 -6.86
C PRO A 13 5.54 -12.40 -7.03
N ARG A 14 6.74 -12.05 -7.53
CA ARG A 14 7.21 -10.65 -7.59
C ARG A 14 6.28 -9.74 -8.39
N GLU A 15 5.60 -10.27 -9.40
CA GLU A 15 4.64 -9.55 -10.23
C GLU A 15 3.38 -9.11 -9.48
N ARG A 16 3.13 -9.67 -8.28
CA ARG A 16 2.02 -9.28 -7.39
C ARG A 16 2.47 -8.39 -6.23
N ILE A 17 3.77 -8.08 -6.13
CA ILE A 17 4.32 -7.21 -5.09
C ILE A 17 4.61 -5.85 -5.70
N ILE A 18 3.73 -4.90 -5.43
CA ILE A 18 3.77 -3.56 -6.01
C ILE A 18 4.46 -2.62 -5.03
N ARG A 19 5.40 -1.82 -5.54
CA ARG A 19 6.08 -0.79 -4.74
C ARG A 19 5.47 0.57 -5.07
N ILE A 20 4.84 1.20 -4.09
CA ILE A 20 4.30 2.55 -4.23
C ILE A 20 5.23 3.51 -3.48
N GLY A 21 5.64 4.57 -4.18
CA GLY A 21 6.43 5.68 -3.61
C GLY A 21 5.52 6.81 -3.15
N ASP A 22 6.06 8.03 -3.08
CA ASP A 22 5.29 9.25 -2.79
C ASP A 22 4.39 9.65 -3.98
N ASN A 23 3.32 8.90 -4.18
CA ASN A 23 2.42 9.03 -5.33
C ASN A 23 1.41 10.20 -5.21
N LYS A 24 1.35 10.88 -4.05
CA LYS A 24 0.46 12.03 -3.82
C LYS A 24 1.16 13.38 -3.97
N GLY A 25 2.31 13.42 -4.64
CA GLY A 25 2.96 14.65 -5.10
C GLY A 25 3.71 15.45 -4.03
N ALA A 26 3.92 14.89 -2.83
CA ALA A 26 4.70 15.50 -1.76
C ALA A 26 5.49 14.44 -0.98
N PRO A 27 6.62 14.79 -0.34
CA PRO A 27 7.37 13.87 0.50
C PRO A 27 6.50 13.25 1.59
N TYR A 28 6.55 11.93 1.75
CA TYR A 28 5.72 11.15 2.69
C TYR A 28 4.20 11.20 2.41
N ALA A 29 3.79 11.80 1.29
CA ALA A 29 2.43 11.72 0.79
C ALA A 29 2.34 10.52 -0.16
N SER A 30 2.07 9.35 0.43
CA SER A 30 2.01 8.06 -0.23
C SER A 30 0.78 7.30 0.26
N ASP A 31 0.24 6.41 -0.57
CA ASP A 31 -0.68 5.38 -0.06
C ASP A 31 0.02 4.42 0.91
N ASN A 32 1.28 4.07 0.65
CA ASN A 32 2.05 3.21 1.55
C ASN A 32 2.84 3.94 2.66
N PHE A 33 2.44 5.17 2.99
CA PHE A 33 2.90 5.88 4.18
C PHE A 33 1.68 6.36 4.98
N TRP A 34 1.37 5.64 6.06
CA TRP A 34 0.19 5.92 6.84
C TRP A 34 0.45 7.00 7.90
N GLN A 35 -0.47 7.95 7.99
CA GLN A 35 -0.47 9.01 8.98
C GLN A 35 -1.84 9.06 9.68
N MET A 36 -1.84 9.18 11.00
CA MET A 36 -3.09 9.35 11.77
C MET A 36 -3.80 10.67 11.43
N GLY A 37 -3.04 11.67 11.01
CA GLY A 37 -3.47 13.03 10.70
C GLY A 37 -2.25 13.96 10.77
N ASP A 38 -2.50 15.27 10.83
CA ASP A 38 -1.46 16.32 10.84
C ASP A 38 -0.36 16.15 11.91
N THR A 39 -0.65 15.45 13.01
CA THR A 39 0.31 15.12 14.06
C THR A 39 -0.04 13.76 14.63
N GLY A 40 0.97 13.00 15.11
CA GLY A 40 0.74 11.70 15.73
C GLY A 40 1.64 10.59 15.18
N PRO A 41 1.40 9.33 15.59
CA PRO A 41 2.14 8.18 15.07
C PRO A 41 1.97 8.05 13.56
N CYS A 42 3.08 7.81 12.86
CA CYS A 42 3.09 7.55 11.43
C CYS A 42 4.21 6.59 11.06
N GLY A 43 4.15 6.07 9.84
CA GLY A 43 5.18 5.18 9.34
C GLY A 43 4.85 4.56 7.99
N PRO A 44 5.84 3.88 7.39
CA PRO A 44 5.60 3.07 6.20
C PRO A 44 4.61 1.94 6.52
N CYS A 45 3.79 1.58 5.55
CA CYS A 45 2.87 0.45 5.66
C CYS A 45 2.99 -0.50 4.46
N THR A 46 2.41 -1.68 4.62
CA THR A 46 2.16 -2.62 3.53
C THR A 46 0.69 -2.98 3.54
N GLU A 47 0.10 -3.07 2.36
CA GLU A 47 -1.34 -3.32 2.18
C GLU A 47 -1.58 -4.63 1.46
N ILE A 48 -2.72 -5.25 1.76
CA ILE A 48 -3.17 -6.51 1.15
C ILE A 48 -4.45 -6.22 0.38
N PHE A 49 -4.41 -6.50 -0.92
CA PHE A 49 -5.53 -6.33 -1.83
C PHE A 49 -6.10 -7.69 -2.25
N TYR A 50 -7.41 -7.76 -2.44
CA TYR A 50 -8.11 -8.95 -2.93
C TYR A 50 -8.70 -8.69 -4.32
N ASP A 51 -8.38 -9.55 -5.29
CA ASP A 51 -8.98 -9.53 -6.64
C ASP A 51 -10.36 -10.20 -6.58
N HIS A 52 -11.40 -9.40 -6.72
CA HIS A 52 -12.78 -9.87 -6.80
C HIS A 52 -13.10 -10.56 -8.14
N GLY A 53 -12.27 -10.40 -9.16
CA GLY A 53 -12.40 -11.04 -10.46
C GLY A 53 -12.61 -10.06 -11.63
N ASP A 54 -12.39 -10.54 -12.84
CA ASP A 54 -12.44 -9.76 -14.08
C ASP A 54 -13.83 -9.23 -14.48
N HIS A 55 -14.88 -9.72 -13.83
CA HIS A 55 -16.25 -9.24 -14.00
C HIS A 55 -16.50 -7.89 -13.31
N ILE A 56 -15.55 -7.41 -12.50
CA ILE A 56 -15.57 -6.09 -11.87
C ILE A 56 -14.52 -5.21 -12.56
N TRP A 57 -14.87 -3.96 -12.85
CA TRP A 57 -13.92 -3.00 -13.41
C TRP A 57 -12.91 -2.55 -12.34
N GLY A 58 -11.65 -2.44 -12.74
CA GLY A 58 -10.56 -1.97 -11.88
C GLY A 58 -9.24 -2.64 -12.24
N GLY A 59 -8.15 -1.90 -12.02
CA GLY A 59 -6.78 -2.37 -12.18
C GLY A 59 -6.11 -2.61 -10.83
N PRO A 60 -4.93 -3.26 -10.83
CA PRO A 60 -4.17 -3.45 -9.59
C PRO A 60 -3.71 -2.09 -9.00
N PRO A 61 -3.33 -2.05 -7.70
CA PRO A 61 -2.75 -0.86 -7.08
C PRO A 61 -1.56 -0.30 -7.89
N GLY A 62 -1.43 1.01 -7.96
CA GLY A 62 -0.42 1.71 -8.77
C GLY A 62 -0.72 1.80 -10.27
N SER A 63 -1.86 1.25 -10.73
CA SER A 63 -2.28 1.36 -12.14
C SER A 63 -3.22 2.56 -12.36
N PRO A 64 -3.42 3.04 -13.60
CA PRO A 64 -4.37 4.11 -13.89
C PRO A 64 -5.83 3.79 -13.54
N GLU A 65 -6.15 2.51 -13.32
CA GLU A 65 -7.48 2.01 -12.97
C GLU A 65 -7.55 1.50 -11.52
N GLU A 66 -6.57 1.85 -10.67
CA GLU A 66 -6.49 1.41 -9.27
C GLU A 66 -7.71 1.79 -8.41
N ASP A 67 -8.43 2.83 -8.82
CA ASP A 67 -9.61 3.37 -8.14
C ASP A 67 -10.89 2.53 -8.38
N GLY A 68 -10.78 1.41 -9.11
CA GLY A 68 -11.91 0.50 -9.40
C GLY A 68 -12.12 -0.57 -8.32
N ASP A 69 -13.33 -1.11 -8.24
CA ASP A 69 -13.74 -2.06 -7.19
C ASP A 69 -13.23 -3.50 -7.38
N ARG A 70 -12.37 -3.75 -8.37
CA ARG A 70 -11.83 -5.09 -8.63
C ARG A 70 -10.79 -5.50 -7.59
N TYR A 71 -9.84 -4.63 -7.29
CA TYR A 71 -8.76 -4.90 -6.34
C TYR A 71 -9.02 -4.07 -5.08
N ILE A 72 -9.72 -4.64 -4.11
CA ILE A 72 -10.09 -3.93 -2.89
C ILE A 72 -9.03 -4.13 -1.82
N GLU A 73 -8.64 -3.03 -1.15
CA GLU A 73 -7.81 -3.07 0.06
C GLU A 73 -8.58 -3.77 1.18
N ILE A 74 -8.06 -4.91 1.64
CA ILE A 74 -8.66 -5.68 2.74
C ILE A 74 -7.94 -5.40 4.06
N TRP A 75 -6.63 -5.15 4.01
CA TRP A 75 -5.86 -4.99 5.23
C TRP A 75 -4.65 -4.07 5.05
N ASN A 76 -4.55 -3.06 5.91
CA ASN A 76 -3.38 -2.21 6.08
C ASN A 76 -2.55 -2.64 7.31
N ILE A 77 -1.25 -2.90 7.11
CA ILE A 77 -0.30 -3.21 8.19
C ILE A 77 0.69 -2.05 8.29
N VAL A 78 0.47 -1.20 9.29
CA VAL A 78 1.29 -0.01 9.53
C VAL A 78 2.48 -0.34 10.44
N PHE A 79 3.69 -0.12 9.95
CA PHE A 79 4.90 -0.23 10.75
C PHE A 79 5.19 1.13 11.39
N MET A 80 4.61 1.37 12.56
CA MET A 80 4.78 2.62 13.30
C MET A 80 6.27 2.88 13.61
N GLN A 81 6.83 3.95 13.07
CA GLN A 81 8.27 4.27 13.21
C GLN A 81 8.51 5.71 13.67
N PHE A 82 7.59 6.61 13.36
CA PHE A 82 7.76 8.03 13.63
C PHE A 82 6.59 8.55 14.46
N LYS A 83 6.82 9.71 15.08
CA LYS A 83 5.77 10.54 15.64
C LYS A 83 5.91 11.89 14.98
N ASP A 84 4.97 12.20 14.09
CA ASP A 84 4.93 13.50 13.44
C ASP A 84 4.59 14.58 14.48
N ARG A 85 5.42 15.62 14.48
CA ARG A 85 5.34 16.78 15.37
C ARG A 85 5.56 17.96 14.44
N LYS A 86 4.49 18.52 13.90
CA LYS A 86 4.52 19.80 13.15
C LYS A 86 5.51 20.81 13.74
#